data_AF-A0A8B8GGG0-F1
#
_entry.id   AF-A0A8B8GGG0-F1
#
_cell.length_a   1.000
_cell.length_b   1.000
_cell.length_c   1.000
_cell.angle_alpha   90.00
_cell.angle_beta   90.00
_cell.angle_gamma   90.00
#
_symmetry.space_group_name_H-M   'P 1'
#
loop_
_entity.id
_entity.type
_entity.pdbx_description
1 polymer ?
#
loop_
_entity_poly.entity_id
_entity_poly.type
_entity_poly.pdbx_seq_one_letter_code
_entity_poly.pdbx_strand_id
1 'polypeptide(L)'
;TRLQLVETMVALMILEKGGTFVLKMFTMFECNTLCRMYLLCCAFDSVQIKKPLTSKQGNSEIYVVCRGFKGFQCVEPLIHKFFSTSNRTLSYNCLFPLNDLPKDFLSSVYKCSKYFSELQMQIIENNIKWFFQKTENDIKSLTELQYCVANTYVNRFQIKPIDPSQEIVGQNKLRAIQFDLPKVSTTKTDMNCSFAEKMRQVEYLELDEAKLLQDQVNSYKQTPWKYDDEVSWFTAEDAKIDLFSLKMQMGKPVSIIRSSKFCANELIDYNNRARSLFAVPTEDSINRREYFRLQIPKQAVHGRLIVCDVTSIYANDCINNSRKQLDSMSLILESLKKLKAFDSFLLIGYPLLSQVNVGVFYVLVNMFLKTGMIKPVEMGHAFVFCSKINGKSTDDLMSMLYNVKEHIKDLNITEIMEKQGQSLLSFLPIDKLMYESIYKDIVAVNCLIIINDVKKTISSYLQQNGL
;
A
#
# COMPACT_ATOMS: atom_id res chain seq x y z
N THR A 1 29.31 -0.49 2.03
CA THR A 1 30.39 -1.34 1.50
C THR A 1 30.24 -2.83 1.77
N ARG A 2 29.82 -3.27 2.97
CA ARG A 2 29.63 -4.71 3.26
C ARG A 2 28.68 -5.44 2.29
N LEU A 3 27.53 -4.83 1.97
CA LEU A 3 26.56 -5.42 1.04
C LEU A 3 27.18 -5.72 -0.34
N GLN A 4 27.81 -4.72 -0.96
CA GLN A 4 28.44 -4.85 -2.28
C GLN A 4 29.53 -5.92 -2.33
N LEU A 5 30.26 -6.09 -1.22
CA LEU A 5 31.26 -7.14 -1.12
C LEU A 5 30.60 -8.52 -1.09
N VAL A 6 29.53 -8.70 -0.31
CA VAL A 6 28.75 -9.95 -0.30
C VAL A 6 28.11 -10.22 -1.66
N GLU A 7 27.49 -9.22 -2.29
CA GLU A 7 26.92 -9.33 -3.64
C GLU A 7 27.98 -9.79 -4.65
N THR A 8 29.20 -9.25 -4.56
CA THR A 8 30.32 -9.66 -5.40
C THR A 8 30.74 -11.10 -5.13
N MET A 9 30.91 -11.48 -3.86
CA MET A 9 31.31 -12.85 -3.52
C MET A 9 30.25 -13.87 -3.95
N VAL A 10 28.97 -13.60 -3.71
CA VAL A 10 27.88 -14.46 -4.18
C VAL A 10 27.90 -14.57 -5.70
N ALA A 11 28.03 -13.45 -6.42
CA ALA A 11 28.12 -13.47 -7.87
C ALA A 11 29.28 -14.36 -8.36
N LEU A 12 30.48 -14.21 -7.79
CA LEU A 12 31.65 -15.02 -8.15
C LEU A 12 31.49 -16.51 -7.84
N MET A 13 30.63 -16.89 -6.88
CA MET A 13 30.35 -18.29 -6.52
C MET A 13 29.31 -18.94 -7.43
N ILE A 14 28.33 -18.18 -7.92
CA ILE A 14 27.18 -18.73 -8.68
C ILE A 14 27.31 -18.53 -10.19
N LEU A 15 28.17 -17.62 -10.65
CA LEU A 15 28.27 -17.27 -12.05
C LEU A 15 29.05 -18.33 -12.82
N GLU A 16 28.51 -18.77 -13.94
CA GLU A 16 29.20 -19.69 -14.85
C GLU A 16 30.31 -18.97 -15.64
N LYS A 17 31.30 -19.74 -16.10
CA LYS A 17 32.38 -19.23 -16.96
C LYS A 17 31.80 -18.57 -18.22
N GLY A 18 32.33 -17.40 -18.58
CA GLY A 18 31.80 -16.54 -19.64
C GLY A 18 30.65 -15.63 -19.21
N GLY A 19 30.13 -15.81 -17.99
CA GLY A 19 29.00 -15.04 -17.47
C GLY A 19 29.27 -13.53 -17.33
N THR A 20 28.18 -12.78 -17.21
CA THR A 20 28.19 -11.32 -17.01
C THR A 20 27.63 -10.97 -15.64
N PHE A 21 28.28 -10.03 -14.96
CA PHE A 21 27.86 -9.50 -13.67
C PHE A 21 27.67 -7.98 -13.76
N VAL A 22 26.55 -7.49 -13.25
CA VAL A 22 26.26 -6.04 -13.18
C VAL A 22 26.06 -5.67 -11.73
N LEU A 23 26.95 -4.82 -11.21
CA LEU A 23 26.94 -4.38 -9.81
C LEU A 23 26.62 -2.89 -9.72
N LYS A 24 25.57 -2.55 -8.99
CA LYS A 24 25.28 -1.16 -8.62
C LYS A 24 26.23 -0.71 -7.51
N MET A 25 26.93 0.40 -7.73
CA MET A 25 27.82 1.02 -6.76
C MET A 25 27.54 2.52 -6.62
N PHE A 26 28.22 3.15 -5.65
CA PHE A 26 28.16 4.58 -5.41
C PHE A 26 29.55 5.19 -5.65
N THR A 27 30.15 5.76 -4.62
CA THR A 27 31.49 6.34 -4.69
C THR A 27 32.58 5.26 -4.73
N MET A 28 33.76 5.66 -5.22
CA MET A 28 34.95 4.81 -5.34
C MET A 28 36.11 5.29 -4.45
N PHE A 29 35.81 6.05 -3.40
CA PHE A 29 36.82 6.70 -2.55
C PHE A 29 37.39 5.77 -1.47
N GLU A 30 36.71 4.66 -1.19
CA GLU A 30 37.09 3.75 -0.12
C GLU A 30 38.06 2.66 -0.61
N CYS A 31 39.04 2.30 0.24
CA CYS A 31 40.00 1.22 -0.01
C CYS A 31 39.33 -0.12 -0.33
N ASN A 32 38.21 -0.43 0.33
CA ASN A 32 37.43 -1.63 0.07
C ASN A 32 36.77 -1.64 -1.32
N THR A 33 36.41 -0.46 -1.83
CA THR A 33 35.92 -0.33 -3.21
C THR A 33 37.04 -0.55 -4.21
N LEU A 34 38.22 -0.01 -3.95
CA LEU A 34 39.40 -0.22 -4.79
C LEU A 34 39.79 -1.71 -4.86
N CYS A 35 39.83 -2.40 -3.71
CA CYS A 35 40.09 -3.82 -3.64
C CYS A 35 39.07 -4.65 -4.43
N ARG A 36 37.78 -4.31 -4.31
CA ARG A 36 36.71 -4.98 -5.05
C ARG A 36 36.82 -4.75 -6.56
N MET A 37 37.10 -3.52 -6.99
CA MET A 37 37.31 -3.22 -8.40
C MET A 37 38.50 -4.00 -8.97
N TYR A 38 39.58 -4.12 -8.20
CA TYR A 38 40.73 -4.91 -8.61
C TYR A 38 40.38 -6.40 -8.74
N LEU A 39 39.69 -6.97 -7.75
CA LEU A 39 39.19 -8.35 -7.80
C LEU A 39 38.34 -8.60 -9.06
N LEU A 40 37.43 -7.68 -9.38
CA LEU A 40 36.59 -7.79 -10.58
C LEU A 40 37.43 -7.73 -11.86
N CYS A 41 38.44 -6.85 -11.95
CA CYS A 41 39.35 -6.81 -13.09
C CYS A 41 40.15 -8.11 -13.26
N CYS A 42 40.52 -8.76 -12.15
CA CYS A 42 41.20 -10.06 -12.19
C CYS A 42 40.26 -11.18 -12.64
N ALA A 43 39.02 -11.18 -12.15
CA ALA A 43 38.05 -12.25 -12.35
C ALA A 43 37.32 -12.23 -13.70
N PHE A 44 37.30 -11.10 -14.40
CA PHE A 44 36.57 -10.92 -15.66
C PHE A 44 37.50 -10.48 -16.80
N ASP A 45 37.06 -10.70 -18.04
CA ASP A 45 37.78 -10.27 -19.24
C ASP A 45 37.65 -8.77 -19.50
N SER A 46 36.48 -8.21 -19.18
CA SER A 46 36.23 -6.77 -19.32
C SER A 46 35.41 -6.23 -18.16
N VAL A 47 35.85 -5.10 -17.59
CA VAL A 47 35.14 -4.38 -16.53
C VAL A 47 34.96 -2.93 -16.98
N GLN A 48 33.70 -2.48 -17.03
CA GLN A 48 33.36 -1.12 -17.44
C GLN A 48 32.50 -0.44 -16.37
N ILE A 49 32.74 0.84 -16.12
CA ILE A 49 31.91 1.63 -15.24
C ILE A 49 30.99 2.51 -16.09
N LYS A 50 29.69 2.47 -15.81
CA LYS A 50 28.66 3.17 -16.55
C LYS A 50 27.71 3.89 -15.60
N LYS A 51 27.34 5.14 -15.92
CA LYS A 51 26.21 5.83 -15.30
C LYS A 51 25.09 5.93 -16.34
N PRO A 52 24.08 5.04 -16.32
CA PRO A 52 23.02 5.07 -17.33
C PRO A 52 22.15 6.32 -17.15
N LEU A 53 21.56 6.80 -18.25
CA LEU A 53 20.66 7.98 -18.25
C LEU A 53 19.43 7.80 -17.35
N THR A 54 19.02 6.56 -17.13
CA THR A 54 17.90 6.20 -16.25
C THR A 54 18.24 6.26 -14.76
N SER A 55 19.53 6.35 -14.40
CA SER A 55 19.96 6.65 -13.04
C SER A 55 19.95 8.16 -12.81
N LYS A 56 19.47 8.61 -11.64
CA LYS A 56 19.40 10.04 -11.32
C LYS A 56 20.78 10.68 -11.46
N GLN A 57 20.91 11.67 -12.34
CA GLN A 57 22.23 12.22 -12.70
C GLN A 57 22.96 12.87 -11.52
N GLY A 58 22.23 13.50 -10.58
CA GLY A 58 22.82 14.19 -9.42
C GLY A 58 23.24 13.28 -8.26
N ASN A 59 22.98 11.96 -8.33
CA ASN A 59 23.43 11.03 -7.29
C ASN A 59 24.80 10.41 -7.65
N SER A 60 25.40 9.72 -6.68
CA SER A 60 26.67 9.01 -6.87
C SER A 60 26.51 7.60 -7.46
N GLU A 61 25.30 7.19 -7.84
CA GLU A 61 25.04 5.84 -8.36
C GLU A 61 25.69 5.63 -9.72
N ILE A 62 26.44 4.53 -9.82
CA ILE A 62 27.11 4.02 -11.01
C ILE A 62 26.94 2.49 -11.08
N TYR A 63 27.18 1.90 -12.24
CA TYR A 63 27.08 0.47 -12.48
C TYR A 63 28.41 -0.04 -13.00
N VAL A 64 28.93 -1.09 -12.37
CA VAL A 64 30.08 -1.85 -12.83
C VAL A 64 29.56 -3.01 -13.65
N VAL A 65 29.90 -3.04 -14.93
CA VAL A 65 29.51 -4.07 -15.89
C VAL A 65 30.73 -4.94 -16.17
N CYS A 66 30.73 -6.14 -15.61
CA CYS A 66 31.78 -7.13 -15.74
C CYS A 66 31.34 -8.20 -16.74
N ARG A 67 32.14 -8.49 -17.77
CA ARG A 67 31.83 -9.44 -18.85
C ARG A 67 32.94 -10.47 -18.99
N GLY A 68 32.55 -11.71 -19.30
CA GLY A 68 33.50 -12.81 -19.50
C GLY A 68 34.10 -13.27 -18.17
N PHE A 69 33.28 -13.84 -17.28
CA PHE A 69 33.81 -14.40 -16.04
C PHE A 69 34.80 -15.54 -16.33
N LYS A 70 36.00 -15.48 -15.78
CA LYS A 70 37.08 -16.44 -16.07
C LYS A 70 36.86 -17.82 -15.43
N GLY A 71 35.96 -17.91 -14.45
CA GLY A 71 35.56 -19.15 -13.77
C GLY A 71 35.95 -19.17 -12.29
N PHE A 72 35.26 -20.01 -11.50
CA PHE A 72 35.42 -20.04 -10.04
C PHE A 72 36.85 -20.33 -9.58
N GLN A 73 37.59 -21.16 -10.32
CA GLN A 73 38.95 -21.58 -9.97
C GLN A 73 39.94 -20.41 -9.84
N CYS A 74 39.71 -19.29 -10.56
CA CYS A 74 40.60 -18.13 -10.50
C CYS A 74 40.39 -17.26 -9.24
N VAL A 75 39.27 -17.43 -8.53
CA VAL A 75 38.87 -16.63 -7.37
C VAL A 75 38.69 -17.46 -6.10
N GLU A 76 38.61 -18.79 -6.22
CA GLU A 76 38.40 -19.73 -5.13
C GLU A 76 39.33 -19.49 -3.91
N PRO A 77 40.66 -19.30 -4.05
CA PRO A 77 41.53 -19.05 -2.90
C PRO A 77 41.17 -17.77 -2.13
N LEU A 78 40.74 -16.73 -2.87
CA LEU A 78 40.35 -15.44 -2.30
C LEU A 78 38.99 -15.52 -1.58
N ILE A 79 38.06 -16.29 -2.15
CA ILE A 79 36.75 -16.57 -1.55
C ILE A 79 36.92 -17.34 -0.24
N HIS A 80 37.74 -18.40 -0.24
CA HIS A 80 38.02 -19.16 0.99
C HIS A 80 38.69 -18.30 2.06
N LYS A 81 39.71 -17.51 1.69
CA LYS A 81 40.36 -16.56 2.61
C LYS A 81 39.37 -15.55 3.21
N PHE A 82 38.44 -15.08 2.40
CA PHE A 82 37.41 -14.14 2.84
C PHE A 82 36.45 -14.75 3.88
N PHE A 83 35.97 -15.98 3.63
CA PHE A 83 35.03 -16.67 4.52
C PHE A 83 35.70 -17.33 5.74
N SER A 84 37.01 -17.61 5.70
CA SER A 84 37.75 -18.20 6.83
C SER A 84 38.09 -17.19 7.93
N THR A 85 38.11 -15.88 7.65
CA THR A 85 38.30 -14.85 8.68
C THR A 85 37.06 -14.72 9.56
N SER A 86 37.13 -15.29 10.78
CA SER A 86 36.02 -15.41 11.75
C SER A 86 35.37 -14.10 12.22
N ASN A 87 35.98 -12.95 11.95
CA ASN A 87 35.39 -11.65 12.25
C ASN A 87 34.57 -11.13 11.07
N ARG A 88 33.25 -11.39 11.12
CA ARG A 88 32.23 -10.83 10.22
C ARG A 88 32.11 -9.28 10.29
N THR A 89 32.99 -8.62 11.04
CA THR A 89 33.24 -7.18 11.12
C THR A 89 34.38 -6.76 10.17
N LEU A 90 34.21 -7.03 8.89
CA LEU A 90 35.10 -6.64 7.77
C LEU A 90 35.08 -5.12 7.47
N SER A 91 34.88 -4.27 8.47
CA SER A 91 34.91 -2.81 8.26
C SER A 91 36.33 -2.26 8.10
N TYR A 92 37.36 -2.97 8.59
CA TYR A 92 38.72 -2.43 8.71
C TYR A 92 39.81 -3.18 7.91
N ASN A 93 39.51 -4.35 7.33
CA ASN A 93 40.51 -5.15 6.61
C ASN A 93 40.32 -5.06 5.10
N CYS A 94 41.36 -4.64 4.38
CA CYS A 94 41.42 -4.60 2.92
C CYS A 94 41.75 -5.99 2.34
N LEU A 95 41.19 -6.37 1.18
CA LEU A 95 41.54 -7.64 0.54
C LEU A 95 42.97 -7.65 -0.03
N PHE A 96 43.42 -6.50 -0.52
CA PHE A 96 44.73 -6.31 -1.13
C PHE A 96 45.46 -5.17 -0.44
N PRO A 97 46.72 -5.35 -0.03
CA PRO A 97 47.61 -4.25 0.32
C PRO A 97 47.71 -3.24 -0.82
N LEU A 98 47.81 -1.95 -0.50
CA LEU A 98 47.92 -0.89 -1.51
C LEU A 98 49.14 -1.09 -2.43
N ASN A 99 50.24 -1.60 -1.87
CA ASN A 99 51.48 -1.85 -2.62
C ASN A 99 51.35 -2.96 -3.67
N ASP A 100 50.36 -3.84 -3.53
CA ASP A 100 50.12 -4.95 -4.47
C ASP A 100 49.22 -4.54 -5.64
N LEU A 101 48.65 -3.32 -5.60
CA LEU A 101 47.78 -2.81 -6.64
C LEU A 101 48.58 -2.16 -7.78
N PRO A 102 48.38 -2.56 -9.04
CA PRO A 102 49.10 -1.97 -10.17
C PRO A 102 48.87 -0.46 -10.31
N LYS A 103 49.94 0.30 -10.56
CA LYS A 103 49.88 1.78 -10.67
C LYS A 103 48.94 2.25 -11.78
N ASP A 104 48.89 1.54 -12.91
CA ASP A 104 48.00 1.88 -14.02
C ASP A 104 46.52 1.65 -13.67
N PHE A 105 46.24 0.61 -12.87
CA PHE A 105 44.91 0.38 -12.32
C PHE A 105 44.51 1.51 -11.37
N LEU A 106 45.39 1.89 -10.43
CA LEU A 106 45.15 3.00 -9.50
C LEU A 106 44.88 4.32 -10.25
N SER A 107 45.68 4.63 -11.27
CA SER A 107 45.51 5.80 -12.13
C SER A 107 44.16 5.78 -12.85
N SER A 108 43.74 4.62 -13.36
CA SER A 108 42.47 4.46 -14.05
C SER A 108 41.27 4.67 -13.11
N VAL A 109 41.31 4.07 -11.91
CA VAL A 109 40.26 4.26 -10.90
C VAL A 109 40.19 5.71 -10.43
N TYR A 110 41.33 6.38 -10.26
CA TYR A 110 41.37 7.80 -9.92
C TYR A 110 40.73 8.66 -11.01
N LYS A 111 41.15 8.51 -12.28
CA LYS A 111 40.57 9.24 -13.43
C LYS A 111 39.06 9.01 -13.54
N CYS A 112 38.63 7.77 -13.37
CA CYS A 112 37.21 7.41 -13.40
C CYS A 112 36.43 8.06 -12.25
N SER A 113 36.98 8.05 -11.04
CA SER A 113 36.36 8.64 -9.85
C SER A 113 36.24 10.16 -9.98
N LYS A 114 37.29 10.81 -10.50
CA LYS A 114 37.30 12.24 -10.79
C LYS A 114 36.21 12.60 -11.80
N TYR A 115 36.18 11.90 -12.94
CA TYR A 115 35.18 12.12 -14.00
C TYR A 115 33.73 12.06 -13.49
N PHE A 116 33.36 11.00 -12.75
CA PHE A 116 31.99 10.88 -12.23
C PHE A 116 31.67 11.90 -11.13
N SER A 117 32.67 12.30 -10.33
CA SER A 117 32.48 13.32 -9.29
C SER A 117 32.26 14.70 -9.90
N GLU A 118 33.06 15.08 -10.91
CA GLU A 118 32.92 16.34 -11.64
C GLU A 118 31.56 16.41 -12.36
N LEU A 119 31.16 15.33 -13.03
CA LEU A 119 29.84 15.24 -13.65
C LEU A 119 28.71 15.40 -12.62
N GLN A 120 28.83 14.74 -11.46
CA GLN A 120 27.83 14.83 -10.40
C GLN A 120 27.73 16.27 -9.87
N MET A 121 28.87 16.92 -9.58
CA MET A 121 28.91 18.30 -9.11
C MET A 121 28.24 19.24 -10.11
N GLN A 122 28.59 19.15 -11.39
CA GLN A 122 27.99 19.96 -12.45
C GLN A 122 26.46 19.79 -12.52
N ILE A 123 25.98 18.56 -12.41
CA ILE A 123 24.53 18.28 -12.43
C ILE A 123 23.83 18.82 -11.19
N ILE A 124 24.44 18.72 -10.00
CA ILE A 124 23.86 19.26 -8.77
C ILE A 124 23.72 20.78 -8.90
N GLU A 125 24.78 21.48 -9.33
CA GLU A 125 24.76 22.93 -9.54
C GLU A 125 23.71 23.34 -10.58
N ASN A 126 23.63 22.62 -11.70
CA ASN A 126 22.60 22.85 -12.70
C ASN A 126 21.19 22.63 -12.12
N ASN A 127 20.95 21.55 -11.38
CA ASN A 127 19.63 21.29 -10.79
C ASN A 127 19.21 22.39 -9.82
N ILE A 128 20.13 22.90 -9.00
CA ILE A 128 19.87 24.02 -8.07
C ILE A 128 19.50 25.27 -8.87
N LYS A 129 20.28 25.62 -9.90
CA LYS A 129 20.00 26.77 -10.76
C LYS A 129 18.63 26.66 -11.45
N TRP A 130 18.34 25.50 -12.03
CA TRP A 130 17.09 25.25 -12.76
C TRP A 130 15.87 25.18 -11.86
N PHE A 131 16.03 24.75 -10.59
CA PHE A 131 14.94 24.69 -9.63
C PHE A 131 14.25 26.05 -9.46
N PHE A 132 15.01 27.15 -9.41
CA PHE A 132 14.48 28.50 -9.25
C PHE A 132 13.99 29.16 -10.55
N GLN A 133 14.28 28.58 -11.72
CA GLN A 133 14.09 29.22 -13.04
C GLN A 133 13.12 28.48 -13.96
N LYS A 134 12.44 27.45 -13.44
CA LYS A 134 11.67 26.52 -14.26
C LYS A 134 10.36 27.14 -14.76
N THR A 135 10.06 26.95 -16.05
CA THR A 135 8.79 27.35 -16.68
C THR A 135 7.92 26.13 -17.05
N GLU A 136 6.64 26.34 -17.34
CA GLU A 136 5.74 25.27 -17.81
C GLU A 136 6.18 24.68 -19.17
N ASN A 137 6.80 25.50 -20.04
CA ASN A 137 7.30 25.04 -21.35
C ASN A 137 8.47 24.06 -21.22
N ASP A 138 9.28 24.21 -20.17
CA ASP A 138 10.36 23.26 -19.88
C ASP A 138 9.81 21.87 -19.50
N ILE A 139 8.67 21.83 -18.80
CA ILE A 139 8.02 20.57 -18.39
C ILE A 139 7.53 19.79 -19.61
N LYS A 140 6.88 20.49 -20.55
CA LYS A 140 6.38 19.88 -21.80
C LYS A 140 7.54 19.31 -22.62
N SER A 141 8.57 20.12 -22.85
CA SER A 141 9.76 19.73 -23.60
C SER A 141 10.48 18.51 -22.99
N LEU A 142 10.59 18.46 -21.66
CA LEU A 142 11.16 17.30 -20.96
C LEU A 142 10.34 16.02 -21.15
N THR A 143 9.00 16.14 -21.16
CA THR A 143 8.11 15.00 -21.35
C THR A 143 8.25 14.43 -22.76
N GLU A 144 8.35 15.29 -23.77
CA GLU A 144 8.60 14.89 -25.16
C GLU A 144 9.96 14.20 -25.32
N LEU A 145 11.00 14.74 -24.70
CA LEU A 145 12.33 14.13 -24.71
C LEU A 145 12.32 12.74 -24.06
N GLN A 146 11.63 12.58 -22.93
CA GLN A 146 11.48 11.28 -22.26
C GLN A 146 10.80 10.25 -23.19
N TYR A 147 9.74 10.66 -23.89
CA TYR A 147 9.06 9.81 -24.85
C TYR A 147 9.99 9.41 -26.01
N CYS A 148 10.76 10.35 -26.55
CA CYS A 148 11.74 10.08 -27.61
C CYS A 148 12.81 9.07 -27.17
N VAL A 149 13.34 9.21 -25.95
CA VAL A 149 14.32 8.27 -25.38
C VAL A 149 13.71 6.88 -25.20
N ALA A 150 12.49 6.79 -24.66
CA ALA A 150 11.78 5.53 -24.50
C ALA A 150 11.54 4.83 -25.85
N ASN A 151 11.06 5.56 -26.85
CA ASN A 151 10.82 5.03 -28.20
C ASN A 151 12.13 4.57 -28.85
N THR A 152 13.22 5.34 -28.70
CA THR A 152 14.55 4.96 -29.19
C THR A 152 15.02 3.64 -28.57
N TYR A 153 14.80 3.45 -27.27
CA TYR A 153 15.15 2.21 -26.58
C TYR A 153 14.35 1.01 -27.11
N VAL A 154 13.03 1.16 -27.26
CA VAL A 154 12.14 0.11 -27.83
C VAL A 154 12.59 -0.28 -29.24
N ASN A 155 12.84 0.70 -30.10
CA ASN A 155 13.23 0.47 -31.49
C ASN A 155 14.63 -0.16 -31.59
N ARG A 156 15.60 0.37 -30.83
CA ARG A 156 16.99 -0.09 -30.87
C ARG A 156 17.14 -1.53 -30.38
N PHE A 157 16.42 -1.91 -29.33
CA PHE A 157 16.50 -3.24 -28.74
C PHE A 157 15.38 -4.18 -29.18
N GLN A 158 14.53 -3.74 -30.12
CA GLN A 158 13.40 -4.49 -30.66
C GLN A 158 12.51 -5.08 -29.56
N ILE A 159 12.20 -4.28 -28.54
CA ILE A 159 11.39 -4.72 -27.42
C ILE A 159 9.98 -5.02 -27.90
N LYS A 160 9.51 -6.23 -27.61
CA LYS A 160 8.16 -6.70 -27.96
C LYS A 160 7.31 -6.84 -26.69
N PRO A 161 5.99 -6.67 -26.79
CA PRO A 161 5.09 -7.07 -25.72
C PRO A 161 5.31 -8.54 -25.35
N ILE A 162 5.20 -8.86 -24.07
CA ILE A 162 5.17 -10.25 -23.61
C ILE A 162 3.87 -10.90 -24.10
N ASP A 163 3.91 -12.19 -24.41
CA ASP A 163 2.69 -12.93 -24.75
C ASP A 163 1.75 -12.94 -23.54
N PRO A 164 0.44 -12.66 -23.70
CA PRO A 164 -0.52 -12.66 -22.58
C PRO A 164 -0.52 -13.95 -21.75
N SER A 165 -0.21 -15.10 -22.36
CA SER A 165 -0.11 -16.39 -21.66
C SER A 165 1.09 -16.49 -20.71
N GLN A 166 2.11 -15.65 -20.92
CA GLN A 166 3.31 -15.57 -20.09
C GLN A 166 3.21 -14.47 -19.02
N GLU A 167 2.10 -13.73 -18.98
CA GLU A 167 1.87 -12.73 -17.95
C GLU A 167 1.59 -13.40 -16.60
N ILE A 168 2.38 -13.05 -15.58
CA ILE A 168 2.23 -13.62 -14.23
C ILE A 168 0.84 -13.30 -13.62
N VAL A 169 0.29 -12.12 -13.92
CA VAL A 169 -0.98 -11.64 -13.34
C VAL A 169 -2.06 -11.40 -14.39
N GLY A 170 -1.70 -11.14 -15.65
CA GLY A 170 -2.64 -10.78 -16.71
C GLY A 170 -2.99 -9.30 -16.73
N GLN A 171 -2.80 -8.60 -17.85
CA GLN A 171 -3.11 -7.17 -18.00
C GLN A 171 -4.61 -6.89 -17.79
N ASN A 172 -5.48 -7.84 -18.14
CA ASN A 172 -6.92 -7.74 -17.92
C ASN A 172 -7.29 -7.75 -16.43
N LYS A 173 -6.58 -8.53 -15.59
CA LYS A 173 -6.79 -8.49 -14.13
C LYS A 173 -6.30 -7.16 -13.55
N LEU A 174 -5.13 -6.67 -14.00
CA LEU A 174 -4.61 -5.37 -13.58
C LEU A 174 -5.54 -4.21 -13.98
N ARG A 175 -6.12 -4.25 -15.19
CA ARG A 175 -7.08 -3.25 -15.67
C ARG A 175 -8.43 -3.35 -14.98
N ALA A 176 -8.93 -4.56 -14.69
CA ALA A 176 -10.16 -4.75 -13.92
C ALA A 176 -10.03 -4.23 -12.48
N ILE A 177 -8.81 -4.24 -11.92
CA ILE A 177 -8.48 -3.66 -10.62
C ILE A 177 -8.29 -2.13 -10.70
N GLN A 178 -7.77 -1.63 -11.83
CA GLN A 178 -7.74 -0.20 -12.17
C GLN A 178 -9.14 0.26 -12.62
N PHE A 179 -10.11 0.27 -11.72
CA PHE A 179 -11.33 1.04 -11.94
C PHE A 179 -10.97 2.52 -12.23
N ASP A 180 -11.91 3.24 -12.86
CA ASP A 180 -12.04 4.71 -12.82
C ASP A 180 -12.29 5.20 -11.37
N LEU A 181 -11.64 4.59 -10.37
CA LEU A 181 -11.18 5.34 -9.21
C LEU A 181 -10.52 6.59 -9.78
N PRO A 182 -10.89 7.81 -9.32
CA PRO A 182 -10.32 9.04 -9.85
C PRO A 182 -8.82 8.79 -9.92
N LYS A 183 -8.27 8.79 -11.14
CA LYS A 183 -6.82 8.65 -11.34
C LYS A 183 -6.26 9.60 -10.32
N VAL A 184 -5.61 9.05 -9.30
CA VAL A 184 -4.98 9.87 -8.28
C VAL A 184 -4.08 10.71 -9.12
N SER A 185 -4.51 11.95 -9.27
CA SER A 185 -3.68 12.96 -9.81
C SER A 185 -2.67 13.06 -8.70
N THR A 186 -1.60 12.28 -8.82
CA THR A 186 -0.29 12.82 -8.61
C THR A 186 -0.09 13.88 -9.70
N THR A 187 -0.97 14.90 -9.77
CA THR A 187 -0.52 16.27 -9.78
C THR A 187 0.51 16.24 -8.69
N LYS A 188 1.76 16.05 -9.13
CA LYS A 188 2.92 16.33 -8.32
C LYS A 188 2.53 17.65 -7.70
N THR A 189 2.20 17.64 -6.41
CA THR A 189 2.08 18.88 -5.66
C THR A 189 3.30 19.64 -6.07
N ASP A 190 3.09 20.79 -6.71
CA ASP A 190 4.17 21.57 -7.27
C ASP A 190 5.24 21.64 -6.18
N MET A 191 6.41 21.05 -6.48
CA MET A 191 7.51 20.94 -5.54
C MET A 191 8.15 22.34 -5.44
N ASN A 192 7.38 23.30 -4.95
CA ASN A 192 7.75 24.70 -4.78
C ASN A 192 8.48 24.94 -3.46
N CYS A 193 8.58 23.91 -2.61
CA CYS A 193 9.27 23.99 -1.33
C CYS A 193 10.17 22.77 -1.10
N SER A 194 11.31 23.01 -0.47
CA SER A 194 12.30 22.02 -0.04
C SER A 194 11.72 21.09 1.03
N PHE A 195 12.36 19.93 1.27
CA PHE A 195 11.95 19.03 2.35
C PHE A 195 11.99 19.71 3.72
N ALA A 196 12.95 20.60 3.98
CA ALA A 196 13.03 21.34 5.24
C ALA A 196 11.92 22.39 5.37
N GLU A 197 11.46 23.00 4.28
CA GLU A 197 10.28 23.87 4.28
C GLU A 197 8.99 23.06 4.42
N LYS A 198 8.90 21.88 3.81
CA LYS A 198 7.81 20.92 4.08
C LYS A 198 7.81 20.50 5.54
N MET A 199 8.97 20.20 6.13
CA MET A 199 9.08 19.84 7.54
C MET A 199 8.74 21.03 8.46
N ARG A 200 9.15 22.26 8.12
CA ARG A 200 8.76 23.48 8.85
C ARG A 200 7.30 23.85 8.69
N GLN A 201 6.67 23.50 7.57
CA GLN A 201 5.22 23.55 7.39
C GLN A 201 4.52 22.40 8.15
N VAL A 202 5.20 21.26 8.32
CA VAL A 202 4.74 20.07 9.05
C VAL A 202 4.97 20.17 10.57
N GLU A 203 5.75 21.13 11.04
CA GLU A 203 5.70 21.63 12.43
C GLU A 203 4.38 22.38 12.64
N TYR A 204 3.27 21.64 12.57
CA TYR A 204 1.92 22.20 12.56
C TYR A 204 1.52 22.73 13.94
N LEU A 205 1.07 23.98 13.97
CA LEU A 205 -0.07 24.34 14.82
C LEU A 205 -1.25 23.50 14.33
N GLU A 206 -1.93 22.77 15.22
CA GLU A 206 -3.07 21.89 14.93
C GLU A 206 -4.12 22.51 13.99
N LEU A 207 -4.26 23.84 14.03
CA LEU A 207 -5.15 24.62 13.17
C LEU A 207 -4.79 24.59 11.68
N ASP A 208 -3.49 24.66 11.35
CA ASP A 208 -3.04 24.68 9.96
C ASP A 208 -3.22 23.28 9.32
N GLU A 209 -3.09 22.22 10.11
CA GLU A 209 -3.38 20.85 9.69
C GLU A 209 -4.88 20.63 9.48
N ALA A 210 -5.73 21.19 10.36
CA ALA A 210 -7.18 21.16 10.20
C ALA A 210 -7.61 21.82 8.87
N LYS A 211 -7.06 23.00 8.55
CA LYS A 211 -7.30 23.69 7.27
C LYS A 211 -6.79 22.89 6.07
N LEU A 212 -5.57 22.33 6.16
CA LEU A 212 -5.02 21.50 5.10
C LEU A 212 -5.91 20.29 4.80
N LEU A 213 -6.33 19.55 5.83
CA LEU A 213 -7.19 18.38 5.65
C LEU A 213 -8.56 18.78 5.09
N GLN A 214 -9.09 19.95 5.50
CA GLN A 214 -10.33 20.50 4.96
C GLN A 214 -10.23 20.74 3.44
N ASP A 215 -9.14 21.37 2.99
CA ASP A 215 -8.87 21.63 1.58
C ASP A 215 -8.61 20.35 0.79
N GLN A 216 -7.86 19.40 1.36
CA GLN A 216 -7.57 18.10 0.75
C GLN A 216 -8.85 17.29 0.52
N VAL A 217 -9.77 17.26 1.50
CA VAL A 217 -11.05 16.55 1.36
C VAL A 217 -12.00 17.28 0.42
N ASN A 218 -12.03 18.62 0.44
CA ASN A 218 -12.88 19.40 -0.47
C ASN A 218 -12.43 19.33 -1.93
N SER A 219 -11.12 19.25 -2.18
CA SER A 219 -10.55 19.12 -3.52
C SER A 219 -10.61 17.70 -4.09
N TYR A 220 -10.92 16.69 -3.27
CA TYR A 220 -11.09 15.33 -3.73
C TYR A 220 -12.30 15.26 -4.67
N LYS A 221 -12.04 14.99 -5.96
CA LYS A 221 -13.09 14.82 -6.98
C LYS A 221 -13.99 13.68 -6.55
N GLN A 222 -15.19 14.04 -6.11
CA GLN A 222 -16.15 13.09 -5.57
C GLN A 222 -16.42 11.99 -6.59
N THR A 223 -16.50 10.74 -6.12
CA THR A 223 -17.36 9.75 -6.76
C THR A 223 -18.76 10.04 -6.25
N PRO A 224 -19.61 10.78 -6.98
CA PRO A 224 -20.95 11.08 -6.49
C PRO A 224 -21.69 9.77 -6.22
N TRP A 225 -22.55 9.78 -5.20
CA TRP A 225 -23.56 8.74 -5.02
C TRP A 225 -24.34 8.64 -6.34
N LYS A 226 -24.25 7.48 -7.00
CA LYS A 226 -24.68 7.34 -8.40
C LYS A 226 -26.17 7.11 -8.58
N TYR A 227 -26.93 7.09 -7.49
CA TYR A 227 -28.34 6.72 -7.48
C TYR A 227 -29.19 7.89 -7.01
N ASP A 228 -30.34 8.09 -7.65
CA ASP A 228 -31.31 9.11 -7.22
C ASP A 228 -31.97 8.73 -5.88
N ASP A 229 -31.96 7.44 -5.55
CA ASP A 229 -32.53 6.88 -4.33
C ASP A 229 -31.57 6.94 -3.12
N GLU A 230 -32.14 7.11 -1.92
CA GLU A 230 -31.40 7.08 -0.65
C GLU A 230 -30.86 5.69 -0.27
N VAL A 231 -31.33 4.63 -0.94
CA VAL A 231 -30.91 3.24 -0.69
C VAL A 231 -30.62 2.50 -2.00
N SER A 232 -29.40 1.98 -2.13
CA SER A 232 -29.00 1.10 -3.23
C SER A 232 -29.22 -0.36 -2.87
N TRP A 233 -29.92 -1.12 -3.72
CA TRP A 233 -30.35 -2.48 -3.43
C TRP A 233 -29.52 -3.54 -4.17
N PHE A 234 -29.22 -4.63 -3.46
CA PHE A 234 -28.40 -5.75 -3.91
C PHE A 234 -29.01 -7.08 -3.46
N THR A 235 -28.59 -8.17 -4.10
CA THR A 235 -28.97 -9.54 -3.79
C THR A 235 -27.75 -10.45 -3.70
N ALA A 236 -27.95 -11.74 -3.40
CA ALA A 236 -26.87 -12.74 -3.42
C ALA A 236 -26.15 -12.84 -4.78
N GLU A 237 -26.81 -12.49 -5.89
CA GLU A 237 -26.19 -12.47 -7.22
C GLU A 237 -25.15 -11.37 -7.38
N ASP A 238 -25.22 -10.32 -6.55
CA ASP A 238 -24.30 -9.19 -6.60
C ASP A 238 -23.04 -9.39 -5.73
N ALA A 239 -23.03 -10.43 -4.89
CA ALA A 239 -21.99 -10.70 -3.90
C ALA A 239 -21.78 -12.21 -3.75
N LYS A 240 -21.41 -12.90 -4.83
CA LYS A 240 -21.36 -14.38 -4.82
C LYS A 240 -20.29 -14.90 -3.88
N ILE A 241 -20.62 -15.98 -3.16
CA ILE A 241 -19.69 -16.70 -2.30
C ILE A 241 -19.50 -18.11 -2.82
N ASP A 242 -18.25 -18.45 -3.12
CA ASP A 242 -17.83 -19.83 -3.36
C ASP A 242 -17.26 -20.41 -2.06
N LEU A 243 -18.05 -21.23 -1.36
CA LEU A 243 -17.66 -21.86 -0.11
C LEU A 243 -16.43 -22.78 -0.26
N PHE A 244 -16.15 -23.32 -1.45
CA PHE A 244 -14.96 -24.12 -1.70
C PHE A 244 -13.68 -23.28 -1.78
N SER A 245 -13.80 -21.99 -2.07
CA SER A 245 -12.67 -21.06 -2.14
C SER A 245 -12.25 -20.48 -0.77
N LEU A 246 -12.94 -20.87 0.30
CA LEU A 246 -12.71 -20.36 1.64
C LEU A 246 -11.33 -20.80 2.16
N LYS A 247 -10.53 -19.81 2.56
CA LYS A 247 -9.19 -20.04 3.11
C LYS A 247 -8.91 -19.05 4.23
N MET A 248 -8.85 -19.54 5.46
CA MET A 248 -8.42 -18.76 6.62
C MET A 248 -6.94 -18.40 6.46
N GLN A 249 -6.67 -17.12 6.25
CA GLN A 249 -5.31 -16.59 6.17
C GLN A 249 -4.98 -15.88 7.47
N MET A 250 -4.01 -16.43 8.19
CA MET A 250 -3.52 -15.91 9.46
C MET A 250 -2.26 -15.08 9.25
N GLY A 251 -2.07 -14.06 10.09
CA GLY A 251 -0.85 -13.27 10.09
C GLY A 251 -0.80 -12.27 11.24
N LYS A 252 0.11 -11.30 11.14
CA LYS A 252 0.26 -10.28 12.20
C LYS A 252 -1.03 -9.48 12.34
N PRO A 253 -1.57 -9.29 13.57
CA PRO A 253 -2.76 -8.46 13.79
C PRO A 253 -2.67 -7.10 13.14
N VAL A 254 -3.77 -6.67 12.52
CA VAL A 254 -3.87 -5.34 11.92
C VAL A 254 -4.22 -4.35 13.03
N SER A 255 -3.27 -3.48 13.37
CA SER A 255 -3.50 -2.42 14.35
C SER A 255 -4.23 -1.23 13.73
N ILE A 256 -3.71 -0.71 12.62
CA ILE A 256 -4.22 0.46 11.90
C ILE A 256 -4.34 0.12 10.42
N ILE A 257 -5.47 0.44 9.80
CA ILE A 257 -5.65 0.30 8.36
C ILE A 257 -4.97 1.49 7.67
N ARG A 258 -3.81 1.24 7.04
CA ARG A 258 -3.06 2.26 6.28
C ARG A 258 -3.34 2.23 4.78
N SER A 259 -3.93 1.16 4.29
CA SER A 259 -4.30 0.98 2.89
C SER A 259 -5.44 -0.02 2.80
N SER A 260 -6.32 0.15 1.83
CA SER A 260 -7.40 -0.79 1.54
C SER A 260 -7.60 -0.91 0.03
N LYS A 261 -8.00 -2.10 -0.43
CA LYS A 261 -8.53 -2.25 -1.80
C LYS A 261 -9.94 -1.69 -1.91
N PHE A 262 -10.65 -1.54 -0.80
CA PHE A 262 -12.04 -1.11 -0.76
C PHE A 262 -12.22 0.39 -0.55
N CYS A 263 -11.15 1.19 -0.63
CA CYS A 263 -11.21 2.65 -0.49
C CYS A 263 -9.94 3.30 -1.10
N ALA A 264 -9.99 4.60 -1.42
CA ALA A 264 -8.83 5.35 -1.86
C ALA A 264 -7.81 5.52 -0.71
N ASN A 265 -6.52 5.28 -1.00
CA ASN A 265 -5.48 5.31 0.04
C ASN A 265 -5.25 6.72 0.60
N GLU A 266 -5.47 7.76 -0.22
CA GLU A 266 -5.37 9.16 0.17
C GLU A 266 -6.41 9.50 1.24
N LEU A 267 -7.65 9.02 1.06
CA LEU A 267 -8.71 9.23 2.04
C LEU A 267 -8.41 8.48 3.34
N ILE A 268 -7.87 7.26 3.27
CA ILE A 268 -7.41 6.53 4.46
C ILE A 268 -6.33 7.32 5.21
N ASP A 269 -5.39 7.93 4.49
CA ASP A 269 -4.37 8.81 5.07
C ASP A 269 -5.01 10.02 5.77
N TYR A 270 -5.95 10.72 5.11
CA TYR A 270 -6.66 11.86 5.69
C TYR A 270 -7.40 11.48 6.97
N ASN A 271 -8.09 10.33 6.96
CA ASN A 271 -8.81 9.83 8.12
C ASN A 271 -7.87 9.49 9.28
N ASN A 272 -6.76 8.80 9.00
CA ASN A 272 -5.79 8.45 10.03
C ASN A 272 -5.14 9.70 10.64
N ARG A 273 -4.80 10.71 9.83
CA ARG A 273 -4.27 12.00 10.30
C ARG A 273 -5.29 12.72 11.17
N ALA A 274 -6.52 12.91 10.66
CA ALA A 274 -7.59 13.58 11.40
C ALA A 274 -7.86 12.92 12.75
N ARG A 275 -7.98 11.59 12.79
CA ARG A 275 -8.27 10.84 14.02
C ARG A 275 -7.08 10.72 14.98
N SER A 276 -5.86 10.96 14.50
CA SER A 276 -4.66 10.98 15.36
C SER A 276 -4.47 12.31 16.09
N LEU A 277 -5.06 13.39 15.57
CA LEU A 277 -4.87 14.75 16.06
C LEU A 277 -6.12 15.35 16.70
N PHE A 278 -7.32 14.98 16.22
CA PHE A 278 -8.56 15.61 16.62
C PHE A 278 -9.53 14.59 17.23
N ALA A 279 -10.29 15.03 18.24
CA ALA A 279 -11.35 14.22 18.83
C ALA A 279 -12.49 14.03 17.82
N VAL A 280 -12.94 12.77 17.67
CA VAL A 280 -14.11 12.46 16.83
C VAL A 280 -15.37 12.82 17.62
N PRO A 281 -16.29 13.63 17.08
CA PRO A 281 -17.52 13.99 17.77
C PRO A 281 -18.37 12.77 18.08
N THR A 282 -18.75 12.60 19.34
CA THR A 282 -19.67 11.55 19.77
C THR A 282 -21.11 12.00 19.57
N GLU A 283 -21.82 11.32 18.67
CA GLU A 283 -23.26 11.52 18.47
C GLU A 283 -24.12 10.63 19.36
N ASP A 284 -25.34 11.12 19.63
CA ASP A 284 -26.38 10.35 20.31
C ASP A 284 -26.77 9.10 19.50
N SER A 285 -26.46 7.94 20.08
CA SER A 285 -26.78 6.63 19.52
C SER A 285 -28.28 6.41 19.26
N ILE A 286 -29.16 7.05 20.04
CA ILE A 286 -30.61 6.90 19.90
C ILE A 286 -31.07 7.58 18.60
N ASN A 287 -30.65 8.83 18.41
CA ASN A 287 -30.97 9.60 17.21
C ASN A 287 -30.45 8.94 15.94
N ARG A 288 -29.23 8.39 15.97
CA ARG A 288 -28.66 7.67 14.82
C ARG A 288 -29.47 6.43 14.45
N ARG A 289 -29.88 5.62 15.43
CA ARG A 289 -30.70 4.43 15.18
C ARG A 289 -32.05 4.79 14.57
N GLU A 290 -32.69 5.84 15.09
CA GLU A 290 -33.98 6.28 14.59
C GLU A 290 -33.89 6.89 13.19
N TYR A 291 -32.85 7.69 12.93
CA TYR A 291 -32.57 8.23 11.60
C TYR A 291 -32.48 7.12 10.54
N PHE A 292 -31.61 6.12 10.75
CA PHE A 292 -31.44 5.05 9.76
C PHE A 292 -32.66 4.15 9.64
N ARG A 293 -33.47 3.99 10.68
CA ARG A 293 -34.76 3.28 10.56
C ARG A 293 -35.73 4.00 9.63
N LEU A 294 -35.80 5.32 9.70
CA LEU A 294 -36.70 6.14 8.88
C LEU A 294 -36.31 6.16 7.40
N GLN A 295 -35.02 5.97 7.07
CA GLN A 295 -34.55 5.90 5.68
C GLN A 295 -34.93 4.60 4.96
N ILE A 296 -35.32 3.55 5.69
CA ILE A 296 -35.65 2.27 5.08
C ILE A 296 -37.08 2.32 4.52
N PRO A 297 -37.31 2.04 3.23
CA PRO A 297 -38.65 1.96 2.67
C PRO A 297 -39.49 0.93 3.43
N LYS A 298 -40.69 1.33 3.92
CA LYS A 298 -41.57 0.47 4.73
C LYS A 298 -41.90 -0.87 4.06
N GLN A 299 -41.98 -0.88 2.73
CA GLN A 299 -42.28 -2.07 1.92
C GLN A 299 -41.12 -3.07 1.84
N ALA A 300 -39.89 -2.63 2.15
CA ALA A 300 -38.71 -3.47 2.08
C ALA A 300 -38.51 -4.32 3.34
N VAL A 301 -39.03 -3.86 4.49
CA VAL A 301 -38.88 -4.56 5.78
C VAL A 301 -40.04 -5.54 5.97
N HIS A 302 -39.69 -6.80 6.19
CA HIS A 302 -40.65 -7.84 6.57
C HIS A 302 -40.31 -8.33 7.98
N GLY A 303 -41.31 -8.78 8.72
CA GLY A 303 -41.12 -9.25 10.09
C GLY A 303 -40.62 -8.16 11.04
N ARG A 304 -39.80 -8.54 12.02
CA ARG A 304 -39.20 -7.61 12.99
C ARG A 304 -37.88 -7.07 12.46
N LEU A 305 -37.60 -5.80 12.71
CA LEU A 305 -36.31 -5.17 12.40
C LEU A 305 -35.40 -5.21 13.63
N ILE A 306 -34.35 -6.03 13.59
CA ILE A 306 -33.33 -6.09 14.63
C ILE A 306 -32.19 -5.13 14.28
N VAL A 307 -31.85 -4.22 15.19
CA VAL A 307 -30.82 -3.21 14.98
C VAL A 307 -29.54 -3.58 15.74
N CYS A 308 -28.42 -3.61 15.03
CA CYS A 308 -27.06 -3.77 15.54
C CYS A 308 -26.26 -2.51 15.19
N ASP A 309 -25.92 -1.73 16.21
CA ASP A 309 -25.11 -0.51 16.05
C ASP A 309 -23.71 -0.75 16.62
N VAL A 310 -22.73 -0.81 15.73
CA VAL A 310 -21.30 -1.03 16.07
C VAL A 310 -20.51 0.29 16.04
N THR A 311 -21.15 1.44 15.85
CA THR A 311 -20.46 2.73 15.66
C THR A 311 -19.53 3.07 16.82
N SER A 312 -19.94 2.82 18.07
CA SER A 312 -19.13 3.09 19.26
C SER A 312 -17.83 2.27 19.32
N ILE A 313 -17.84 1.04 18.80
CA ILE A 313 -16.65 0.18 18.70
C ILE A 313 -15.59 0.83 17.81
N TYR A 314 -16.04 1.56 16.78
CA TYR A 314 -15.16 2.22 15.82
C TYR A 314 -14.89 3.70 16.13
N ALA A 315 -15.54 4.31 17.12
CA ALA A 315 -15.45 5.75 17.41
C ALA A 315 -14.15 6.18 18.12
N ASN A 316 -13.70 5.45 19.15
CA ASN A 316 -12.82 6.07 20.17
C ASN A 316 -11.32 5.76 20.08
N ASP A 317 -10.90 4.67 19.43
CA ASP A 317 -9.48 4.27 19.41
C ASP A 317 -9.03 4.01 17.97
N CYS A 318 -8.05 4.73 17.41
CA CYS A 318 -7.52 4.39 16.07
C CYS A 318 -6.62 3.15 16.10
N ILE A 319 -6.25 2.68 17.29
CA ILE A 319 -5.29 1.63 17.53
C ILE A 319 -6.05 0.34 17.88
N ASN A 320 -5.65 -0.78 17.26
CA ASN A 320 -6.20 -2.12 17.45
C ASN A 320 -7.51 -2.44 16.68
N ASN A 321 -7.42 -2.42 15.35
CA ASN A 321 -8.49 -2.88 14.45
C ASN A 321 -8.88 -4.36 14.70
N SER A 322 -7.96 -5.25 15.08
CA SER A 322 -8.28 -6.65 15.37
C SER A 322 -9.25 -6.81 16.54
N ARG A 323 -9.07 -6.05 17.64
CA ARG A 323 -10.04 -6.01 18.74
C ARG A 323 -11.41 -5.51 18.28
N LYS A 324 -11.45 -4.42 17.50
CA LYS A 324 -12.71 -3.89 16.95
C LYS A 324 -13.43 -4.90 16.07
N GLN A 325 -12.70 -5.68 15.29
CA GLN A 325 -13.27 -6.77 14.48
C GLN A 325 -13.87 -7.85 15.38
N LEU A 326 -13.19 -8.23 16.46
CA LEU A 326 -13.70 -9.22 17.41
C LEU A 326 -14.97 -8.74 18.13
N ASP A 327 -14.96 -7.49 18.61
CA ASP A 327 -16.08 -6.87 19.33
C ASP A 327 -17.30 -6.72 18.40
N SER A 328 -17.09 -6.20 17.18
CA SER A 328 -18.18 -6.04 16.20
C SER A 328 -18.74 -7.39 15.74
N MET A 329 -17.88 -8.39 15.51
CA MET A 329 -18.32 -9.75 15.18
C MET A 329 -19.16 -10.38 16.29
N SER A 330 -18.78 -10.16 17.55
CA SER A 330 -19.54 -10.65 18.70
C SER A 330 -20.94 -10.05 18.74
N LEU A 331 -21.06 -8.73 18.57
CA LEU A 331 -22.34 -8.02 18.58
C LEU A 331 -23.23 -8.39 17.38
N ILE A 332 -22.63 -8.56 16.20
CA ILE A 332 -23.33 -9.02 14.99
C ILE A 332 -23.90 -10.42 15.24
N LEU A 333 -23.07 -11.39 15.69
CA LEU A 333 -23.51 -12.76 15.95
C LEU A 333 -24.61 -12.84 17.00
N GLU A 334 -24.51 -12.07 18.09
CA GLU A 334 -25.57 -11.96 19.10
C GLU A 334 -26.88 -11.42 18.54
N SER A 335 -26.82 -10.49 17.59
CA SER A 335 -28.00 -9.92 16.94
C SER A 335 -28.60 -10.91 15.95
N LEU A 336 -27.78 -11.62 15.18
CA LEU A 336 -28.21 -12.66 14.24
C LEU A 336 -28.90 -13.84 14.94
N LYS A 337 -28.46 -14.21 16.15
CA LYS A 337 -29.12 -15.23 16.99
C LYS A 337 -30.59 -14.88 17.33
N LYS A 338 -30.92 -13.59 17.39
CA LYS A 338 -32.28 -13.11 17.75
C LYS A 338 -33.25 -13.13 16.57
N LEU A 339 -32.76 -13.25 15.34
CA LEU A 339 -33.54 -13.21 14.10
C LEU A 339 -34.31 -14.51 13.87
N LYS A 340 -35.60 -14.38 13.60
CA LYS A 340 -36.45 -15.45 13.07
C LYS A 340 -36.48 -15.41 11.54
N ALA A 341 -37.15 -16.40 10.94
CA ALA A 341 -37.43 -16.43 9.51
C ALA A 341 -38.11 -15.13 9.07
N PHE A 342 -37.72 -14.58 7.93
CA PHE A 342 -38.28 -13.33 7.36
C PHE A 342 -38.07 -12.05 8.18
N ASP A 343 -37.47 -12.09 9.37
CA ASP A 343 -37.05 -10.88 10.09
C ASP A 343 -35.97 -10.14 9.28
N SER A 344 -35.92 -8.81 9.44
CA SER A 344 -34.90 -7.94 8.84
C SER A 344 -33.85 -7.51 9.86
N PHE A 345 -32.67 -7.17 9.37
CA PHE A 345 -31.51 -6.79 10.17
C PHE A 345 -30.94 -5.44 9.70
N LEU A 346 -30.71 -4.51 10.63
CA LEU A 346 -30.09 -3.22 10.34
C LEU A 346 -28.73 -3.15 11.05
N LEU A 347 -27.66 -3.03 10.27
CA LEU A 347 -26.29 -2.92 10.74
C LEU A 347 -25.77 -1.49 10.54
N ILE A 348 -25.49 -0.78 11.64
CA ILE A 348 -25.07 0.63 11.62
C ILE A 348 -23.60 0.74 12.00
N GLY A 349 -22.83 1.52 11.22
CA GLY A 349 -21.45 1.88 11.53
C GLY A 349 -20.41 0.80 11.29
N TYR A 350 -20.73 -0.26 10.53
CA TYR A 350 -19.78 -1.36 10.26
C TYR A 350 -18.84 -1.02 9.08
N PRO A 351 -17.53 -0.83 9.27
CA PRO A 351 -16.66 -0.34 8.21
C PRO A 351 -16.29 -1.45 7.23
N LEU A 352 -16.37 -1.18 5.92
CA LEU A 352 -16.01 -2.12 4.86
C LEU A 352 -14.58 -1.90 4.34
N LEU A 353 -13.64 -1.62 5.24
CA LEU A 353 -12.25 -1.27 4.89
C LEU A 353 -11.26 -2.43 4.95
N SER A 354 -11.57 -3.50 5.69
CA SER A 354 -10.72 -4.69 5.79
C SER A 354 -11.30 -5.86 5.01
N GLN A 355 -10.44 -6.75 4.52
CA GLN A 355 -10.88 -7.94 3.78
C GLN A 355 -11.74 -8.87 4.64
N VAL A 356 -11.49 -8.95 5.96
CA VAL A 356 -12.36 -9.66 6.91
C VAL A 356 -13.75 -9.02 6.93
N ASN A 357 -13.85 -7.69 7.10
CA ASN A 357 -15.15 -7.04 7.22
C ASN A 357 -15.96 -7.12 5.92
N VAL A 358 -15.32 -6.92 4.77
CA VAL A 358 -15.98 -7.10 3.47
C VAL A 358 -16.41 -8.54 3.28
N GLY A 359 -15.58 -9.51 3.69
CA GLY A 359 -15.96 -10.91 3.68
C GLY A 359 -17.21 -11.15 4.51
N VAL A 360 -17.27 -10.67 5.75
CA VAL A 360 -18.46 -10.81 6.63
C VAL A 360 -19.68 -10.18 6.00
N PHE A 361 -19.52 -9.00 5.40
CA PHE A 361 -20.61 -8.33 4.69
C PHE A 361 -21.15 -9.18 3.53
N TYR A 362 -20.29 -9.83 2.74
CA TYR A 362 -20.72 -10.75 1.68
C TYR A 362 -21.55 -11.90 2.26
N VAL A 363 -21.10 -12.48 3.38
CA VAL A 363 -21.83 -13.55 4.06
C VAL A 363 -23.23 -13.08 4.44
N LEU A 364 -23.33 -11.89 5.02
CA LEU A 364 -24.61 -11.30 5.39
C LEU A 364 -25.49 -11.07 4.15
N VAL A 365 -24.95 -10.58 3.02
CA VAL A 365 -25.73 -10.40 1.77
C VAL A 365 -26.36 -11.72 1.31
N ASN A 366 -25.66 -12.85 1.47
CA ASN A 366 -26.15 -14.18 1.06
C ASN A 366 -27.12 -14.82 2.07
N MET A 367 -27.30 -14.26 3.25
CA MET A 367 -28.23 -14.77 4.27
C MET A 367 -29.64 -14.18 4.16
N PHE A 368 -29.84 -13.16 3.32
CA PHE A 368 -31.09 -12.39 3.21
C PHE A 368 -31.52 -12.27 1.75
N LEU A 369 -32.82 -12.11 1.51
CA LEU A 369 -33.35 -12.00 0.14
C LEU A 369 -32.90 -10.74 -0.57
N LYS A 370 -32.71 -9.65 0.18
CA LYS A 370 -32.37 -8.33 -0.36
C LYS A 370 -31.54 -7.54 0.63
N THR A 371 -30.50 -6.84 0.18
CA THR A 371 -29.65 -5.98 1.00
C THR A 371 -29.68 -4.55 0.46
N GLY A 372 -29.82 -3.56 1.32
CA GLY A 372 -29.78 -2.14 0.99
C GLY A 372 -28.56 -1.47 1.62
N MET A 373 -27.79 -0.75 0.82
CA MET A 373 -26.80 0.22 1.31
C MET A 373 -27.47 1.58 1.42
N ILE A 374 -27.55 2.13 2.63
CA ILE A 374 -28.13 3.46 2.86
C ILE A 374 -27.03 4.49 2.59
N LYS A 375 -27.38 5.54 1.85
CA LYS A 375 -26.47 6.65 1.51
C LYS A 375 -25.75 7.17 2.77
N PRO A 376 -24.40 7.22 2.78
CA PRO A 376 -23.66 7.77 3.90
C PRO A 376 -23.94 9.26 4.09
N VAL A 377 -24.16 9.65 5.34
CA VAL A 377 -24.41 11.04 5.75
C VAL A 377 -23.51 11.40 6.95
N GLU A 378 -23.67 12.60 7.51
CA GLU A 378 -22.93 13.02 8.71
C GLU A 378 -23.15 12.12 9.93
N MET A 379 -24.32 11.46 10.00
CA MET A 379 -24.69 10.49 11.03
C MET A 379 -24.00 9.11 10.87
N GLY A 380 -23.15 8.95 9.84
CA GLY A 380 -22.43 7.72 9.50
C GLY A 380 -23.09 6.96 8.35
N HIS A 381 -23.07 5.63 8.42
CA HIS A 381 -23.60 4.75 7.38
C HIS A 381 -24.29 3.52 7.99
N ALA A 382 -25.15 2.89 7.19
CA ALA A 382 -25.86 1.68 7.59
C ALA A 382 -26.18 0.77 6.41
N PHE A 383 -26.35 -0.52 6.72
CA PHE A 383 -26.76 -1.56 5.81
C PHE A 383 -28.02 -2.23 6.34
N VAL A 384 -29.05 -2.34 5.50
CA VAL A 384 -30.28 -3.06 5.83
C VAL A 384 -30.29 -4.39 5.09
N PHE A 385 -30.55 -5.48 5.79
CA PHE A 385 -30.68 -6.82 5.24
C PHE A 385 -32.13 -7.27 5.45
N CYS A 386 -32.86 -7.45 4.37
CA CYS A 386 -34.30 -7.69 4.37
C CYS A 386 -34.62 -9.17 4.20
N SER A 387 -35.48 -9.67 5.09
CA SER A 387 -36.06 -11.01 5.01
C SER A 387 -35.00 -12.11 5.05
N LYS A 388 -34.62 -12.52 6.26
CA LYS A 388 -33.71 -13.65 6.47
C LYS A 388 -34.24 -14.90 5.77
N ILE A 389 -33.37 -15.50 4.94
CA ILE A 389 -33.64 -16.75 4.25
C ILE A 389 -33.48 -17.90 5.23
N ASN A 390 -34.38 -18.87 5.17
CA ASN A 390 -34.28 -20.11 5.94
C ASN A 390 -33.78 -21.25 5.06
N GLY A 391 -32.92 -22.09 5.62
CA GLY A 391 -32.46 -23.32 4.98
C GLY A 391 -31.06 -23.69 5.43
N LYS A 392 -30.64 -24.91 5.07
CA LYS A 392 -29.33 -25.46 5.40
C LYS A 392 -28.18 -24.52 4.99
N SER A 393 -28.29 -23.87 3.83
CA SER A 393 -27.31 -22.90 3.36
C SER A 393 -27.10 -21.73 4.33
N THR A 394 -28.16 -21.22 4.96
CA THR A 394 -28.05 -20.10 5.92
C THR A 394 -27.42 -20.57 7.24
N ASP A 395 -27.69 -21.80 7.67
CA ASP A 395 -27.08 -22.40 8.86
C ASP A 395 -25.57 -22.68 8.65
N ASP A 396 -25.19 -23.07 7.44
CA ASP A 396 -23.79 -23.23 7.04
C ASP A 396 -23.05 -21.87 7.05
N LEU A 397 -23.69 -20.81 6.55
CA LEU A 397 -23.14 -19.44 6.60
C LEU A 397 -23.02 -18.92 8.04
N MET A 398 -23.99 -19.22 8.90
CA MET A 398 -23.91 -18.90 10.34
C MET A 398 -22.75 -19.62 11.00
N SER A 399 -22.58 -20.91 10.74
CA SER A 399 -21.47 -21.72 11.25
C SER A 399 -20.12 -21.16 10.80
N MET A 400 -20.03 -20.69 9.55
CA MET A 400 -18.86 -20.02 9.02
C MET A 400 -18.55 -18.71 9.78
N LEU A 401 -19.54 -17.87 10.10
CA LEU A 401 -19.29 -16.64 10.87
C LEU A 401 -18.77 -16.92 12.29
N TYR A 402 -19.23 -17.99 12.95
CA TYR A 402 -18.62 -18.43 14.21
C TYR A 402 -17.18 -18.85 14.01
N ASN A 403 -16.89 -19.65 12.98
CA ASN A 403 -15.53 -20.06 12.67
C ASN A 403 -14.61 -18.86 12.39
N VAL A 404 -15.09 -17.86 11.64
CA VAL A 404 -14.37 -16.59 11.41
C VAL A 404 -14.07 -15.89 12.73
N LYS A 405 -15.06 -15.75 13.62
CA LYS A 405 -14.88 -15.10 14.94
C LYS A 405 -13.79 -15.79 15.77
N GLU A 406 -13.77 -17.13 15.83
CA GLU A 406 -12.76 -17.88 16.60
C GLU A 406 -11.32 -17.64 16.11
N HIS A 407 -11.14 -17.27 14.83
CA HIS A 407 -9.84 -16.97 14.25
C HIS A 407 -9.42 -15.50 14.42
N ILE A 408 -10.32 -14.60 14.83
CA ILE A 408 -9.98 -13.21 15.14
C ILE A 408 -9.48 -13.16 16.59
N LYS A 409 -8.18 -12.96 16.76
CA LYS A 409 -7.54 -12.86 18.08
C LYS A 409 -7.21 -11.41 18.41
N ASP A 410 -7.52 -11.00 19.64
CA ASP A 410 -6.98 -9.80 20.28
C ASP A 410 -5.71 -10.23 21.04
N LEU A 411 -4.55 -9.83 20.54
CA LEU A 411 -3.25 -10.29 21.02
C LEU A 411 -2.56 -9.15 21.78
N ASN A 412 -1.96 -9.48 22.91
CA ASN A 412 -1.21 -8.50 23.70
C ASN A 412 0.10 -8.12 23.00
N ILE A 413 0.64 -6.93 23.34
CA ILE A 413 1.88 -6.40 22.73
C ILE A 413 3.04 -7.40 22.84
N THR A 414 3.17 -8.11 23.96
CA THR A 414 4.20 -9.13 24.20
C THR A 414 4.10 -10.28 23.20
N GLU A 415 2.90 -10.78 22.93
CA GLU A 415 2.65 -11.89 21.99
C GLU A 415 2.95 -11.50 20.54
N ILE A 416 2.76 -10.22 20.20
CA ILE A 416 3.09 -9.66 18.89
C ILE A 416 4.61 -9.52 18.72
N MET A 417 5.33 -9.06 19.76
CA MET A 417 6.78 -8.84 19.70
C MET A 417 7.57 -10.14 19.64
N GLU A 418 7.09 -11.19 20.29
CA GLU A 418 7.70 -12.52 20.27
C GLU A 418 7.44 -13.30 18.97
N LYS A 419 6.74 -12.69 17.99
CA LYS A 419 6.34 -13.29 16.69
C LYS A 419 5.46 -14.55 16.83
N GLN A 420 4.84 -14.78 17.99
CA GLN A 420 3.99 -15.96 18.20
C GLN A 420 2.50 -15.67 17.96
N GLY A 421 2.06 -14.42 18.09
CA GLY A 421 0.66 -14.05 17.89
C GLY A 421 0.27 -13.87 16.42
N GLN A 422 -0.68 -14.69 15.94
CA GLN A 422 -1.36 -14.48 14.65
C GLN A 422 -2.87 -14.26 14.83
N SER A 423 -3.45 -13.41 14.00
CA SER A 423 -4.90 -13.14 13.91
C SER A 423 -5.34 -13.21 12.44
N LEU A 424 -6.65 -13.29 12.22
CA LEU A 424 -7.24 -13.43 10.89
C LEU A 424 -7.01 -12.17 10.04
N LEU A 425 -6.44 -12.36 8.85
CA LEU A 425 -6.24 -11.31 7.84
C LEU A 425 -7.31 -11.35 6.75
N SER A 426 -7.76 -12.55 6.37
CA SER A 426 -8.82 -12.77 5.39
C SER A 426 -9.34 -14.20 5.46
N PHE A 427 -10.58 -14.42 5.04
CA PHE A 427 -11.15 -15.77 4.87
C PHE A 427 -11.75 -16.01 3.48
N LEU A 428 -11.97 -14.94 2.69
CA LEU A 428 -12.32 -14.99 1.28
C LEU A 428 -11.19 -14.39 0.45
N PRO A 429 -10.79 -15.01 -0.68
CA PRO A 429 -9.77 -14.45 -1.57
C PRO A 429 -10.14 -13.06 -2.08
N ILE A 430 -9.16 -12.16 -2.19
CA ILE A 430 -9.41 -10.76 -2.54
C ILE A 430 -9.98 -10.60 -3.94
N ASP A 431 -9.57 -11.45 -4.88
CA ASP A 431 -10.07 -11.47 -6.25
C ASP A 431 -11.56 -11.85 -6.31
N LYS A 432 -12.00 -12.77 -5.43
CA LYS A 432 -13.43 -13.12 -5.29
C LYS A 432 -14.28 -11.99 -4.73
N LEU A 433 -13.70 -11.05 -4.00
CA LEU A 433 -14.40 -9.86 -3.50
C LEU A 433 -14.37 -8.69 -4.48
N MET A 434 -13.35 -8.59 -5.33
CA MET A 434 -13.15 -7.44 -6.22
C MET A 434 -13.92 -7.54 -7.53
N TYR A 435 -14.27 -8.76 -7.96
CA TYR A 435 -14.89 -8.99 -9.27
C TYR A 435 -16.42 -9.08 -9.24
N GLU A 436 -17.04 -9.04 -8.06
CA GLU A 436 -18.50 -8.99 -7.93
C GLU A 436 -19.05 -7.58 -8.21
N SER A 437 -20.31 -7.48 -8.64
CA SER A 437 -20.93 -6.22 -9.06
C SER A 437 -20.98 -5.19 -7.93
N ILE A 438 -21.24 -5.63 -6.70
CA ILE A 438 -21.34 -4.79 -5.50
C ILE A 438 -20.04 -4.07 -5.12
N TYR A 439 -18.89 -4.55 -5.60
CA TYR A 439 -17.57 -4.04 -5.20
C TYR A 439 -17.43 -2.52 -5.43
N LYS A 440 -17.95 -2.01 -6.56
CA LYS A 440 -17.82 -0.58 -6.91
C LYS A 440 -18.58 0.30 -5.92
N ASP A 441 -19.75 -0.17 -5.48
CA ASP A 441 -20.59 0.53 -4.52
C ASP A 441 -19.95 0.53 -3.13
N ILE A 442 -19.33 -0.57 -2.72
CA ILE A 442 -18.53 -0.63 -1.48
C ILE A 442 -17.42 0.43 -1.49
N VAL A 443 -16.69 0.53 -2.59
CA VAL A 443 -15.60 1.50 -2.73
C VAL A 443 -16.12 2.94 -2.67
N ALA A 444 -17.20 3.24 -3.39
CA ALA A 444 -17.81 4.58 -3.39
C ALA A 444 -18.35 4.95 -2.00
N VAL A 445 -19.05 4.03 -1.32
CA VAL A 445 -19.57 4.20 0.04
C VAL A 445 -18.45 4.48 1.02
N ASN A 446 -17.37 3.68 1.02
CA ASN A 446 -16.24 3.88 1.92
C ASN A 446 -15.55 5.24 1.70
N CYS A 447 -15.39 5.68 0.45
CA CYS A 447 -14.85 7.01 0.15
C CYS A 447 -15.74 8.13 0.71
N LEU A 448 -17.06 8.04 0.52
CA LEU A 448 -18.02 9.02 1.05
C LEU A 448 -18.04 9.05 2.58
N ILE A 449 -18.00 7.88 3.23
CA ILE A 449 -17.94 7.77 4.70
C ILE A 449 -16.71 8.53 5.22
N ILE A 450 -15.54 8.26 4.67
CA ILE A 450 -14.30 8.90 5.13
C ILE A 450 -14.33 10.41 4.89
N ILE A 451 -14.84 10.86 3.74
CA ILE A 451 -14.99 12.29 3.45
C ILE A 451 -15.86 12.97 4.51
N ASN A 452 -17.00 12.37 4.84
CA ASN A 452 -17.92 12.91 5.84
C ASN A 452 -17.30 12.90 7.25
N ASP A 453 -16.66 11.79 7.63
CA ASP A 453 -15.99 11.64 8.93
C ASP A 453 -14.91 12.71 9.11
N VAL A 454 -14.03 12.89 8.12
CA VAL A 454 -12.94 13.88 8.20
C VAL A 454 -13.50 15.31 8.26
N LYS A 455 -14.48 15.65 7.41
CA LYS A 455 -15.12 16.98 7.44
C LYS A 455 -15.73 17.28 8.80
N LYS A 456 -16.44 16.30 9.37
CA LYS A 456 -17.10 16.42 10.67
C LYS A 456 -16.10 16.59 11.80
N THR A 457 -15.06 15.76 11.84
CA THR A 457 -13.98 15.86 12.83
C THR A 457 -13.30 17.24 12.79
N ILE A 458 -12.97 17.73 11.59
CA ILE A 458 -12.34 19.04 11.42
C ILE A 458 -13.29 20.18 11.80
N SER A 459 -14.54 20.14 11.33
CA SER A 459 -15.54 21.19 11.62
C SER A 459 -15.78 21.31 13.12
N SER A 460 -15.86 20.18 13.85
CA SER A 460 -16.00 20.19 15.30
C SER A 460 -14.77 20.79 16.00
N TYR A 461 -13.56 20.51 15.51
CA TYR A 461 -12.34 21.08 16.07
C TYR A 461 -12.28 22.60 15.83
N LEU A 462 -12.62 23.07 14.63
CA LEU A 462 -12.63 24.50 14.31
C LEU A 462 -13.65 25.27 15.16
N GLN A 463 -14.86 24.72 15.32
CA GLN A 463 -15.91 25.29 16.17
C GLN A 463 -15.48 25.38 17.64
N GLN A 464 -14.82 24.35 18.19
CA GLN A 464 -14.32 24.36 19.57
C GLN A 464 -13.22 25.41 19.80
N ASN A 465 -12.50 25.80 18.75
CA ASN A 465 -11.45 26.81 18.80
C ASN A 465 -11.90 28.21 18.30
N GLY A 466 -13.20 28.41 18.08
CA GLY A 466 -13.78 29.72 17.74
C GLY A 466 -13.54 30.20 16.31
N LEU A 467 -13.40 29.26 15.35
CA LEU A 467 -13.11 29.53 13.94
C LEU A 467 -14.14 28.93 12.98
#